data_AF-A0A3M6UM66-F1
#
_entry.id   AF-A0A3M6UM66-F1
#
_cell.length_a   1.000
_cell.length_b   1.000
_cell.length_c   1.000
_cell.angle_alpha   90.00
_cell.angle_beta   90.00
_cell.angle_gamma   90.00
#
_symmetry.space_group_name_H-M   'P 1'
#
loop_
_entity.id
_entity.type
_entity.pdbx_description
1 polymer ?
#
loop_
_entity_poly.entity_id
_entity_poly.type
_entity_poly.pdbx_seq_one_letter_code
_entity_poly.pdbx_strand_id
1 'polypeptide(L)'
;MSFLRTGRSLEYLSLGCFVDDANAHALISMENGNATFLDVPYRTRDKAVMKCALEAAKNDYKVFALQNGGECFSGSAALSRYAMYGDAHCPDGGKGGPLINEVYLLGAKCGKMLRNGLIHVSKSTVRGSSYKGSWNVPVLNGSYSWCPTDGDSRPYFEIDLAREVYLSKLFVQGKLGAANSMEKICVNYTSDSETPDGDLPCTVS
;
A
#
# COMPACT_ATOMS: atom_id res chain seq x y z
N MET A 1 28.04 -14.58 -25.16
CA MET A 1 27.63 -13.22 -24.71
C MET A 1 26.38 -13.35 -23.89
N SER A 2 26.53 -13.33 -22.57
CA SER A 2 25.44 -13.55 -21.63
C SER A 2 25.07 -12.22 -20.99
N PHE A 3 23.90 -11.68 -21.31
CA PHE A 3 23.26 -10.64 -20.50
C PHE A 3 21.88 -11.12 -20.09
N LEU A 4 21.82 -11.78 -18.94
CA LEU A 4 20.58 -11.92 -18.19
C LEU A 4 20.21 -10.53 -17.64
N ARG A 5 19.40 -9.76 -18.37
CA ARG A 5 18.69 -8.61 -17.80
C ARG A 5 17.35 -9.11 -17.26
N THR A 6 17.32 -9.49 -15.99
CA THR A 6 16.07 -9.61 -15.24
C THR A 6 15.38 -8.25 -15.26
N GLY A 7 14.31 -8.12 -16.04
CA GLY A 7 13.47 -6.92 -16.08
C GLY A 7 12.86 -6.66 -14.71
N ARG A 8 13.31 -5.61 -14.01
CA ARG A 8 12.65 -5.10 -12.81
C ARG A 8 11.40 -4.34 -13.24
N SER A 9 10.20 -4.84 -12.90
CA SER A 9 8.97 -4.05 -12.96
C SER A 9 9.02 -2.98 -11.86
N LEU A 10 8.73 -1.73 -12.22
CA LEU A 10 8.53 -0.64 -11.26
C LEU A 10 7.03 -0.51 -10.99
N GLU A 11 6.62 -0.81 -9.77
CA GLU A 11 5.23 -0.77 -9.33
C GLU A 11 5.04 0.42 -8.38
N TYR A 12 3.88 1.07 -8.48
CA TYR A 12 3.50 2.18 -7.62
C TYR A 12 2.00 2.17 -7.35
N LEU A 13 1.60 2.76 -6.22
CA LEU A 13 0.22 2.85 -5.75
C LEU A 13 -0.18 4.30 -5.52
N SER A 14 -1.33 4.73 -6.05
CA SER A 14 -1.89 6.04 -5.71
C SER A 14 -2.30 6.08 -4.23
N LEU A 15 -1.81 7.09 -3.52
CA LEU A 15 -2.15 7.39 -2.13
C LEU A 15 -3.30 8.40 -2.01
N GLY A 16 -3.70 9.02 -3.12
CA GLY A 16 -4.69 10.08 -3.16
C GLY A 16 -4.08 11.43 -3.50
N CYS A 17 -4.90 12.47 -3.36
CA CYS A 17 -4.51 13.84 -3.68
C CYS A 17 -4.48 14.71 -2.45
N PHE A 18 -3.49 15.59 -2.39
CA PHE A 18 -3.19 16.39 -1.22
C PHE A 18 -2.92 17.83 -1.63
N VAL A 19 -3.37 18.76 -0.78
CA VAL A 19 -3.12 20.19 -0.99
C VAL A 19 -1.61 20.45 -0.94
N ASP A 20 -1.14 21.37 -1.76
CA ASP A 20 0.21 21.91 -1.69
C ASP A 20 0.19 23.41 -1.39
N ASP A 21 1.28 23.92 -0.82
CA ASP A 21 1.44 25.34 -0.54
C ASP A 21 2.54 25.93 -1.44
N ALA A 22 2.22 27.03 -2.14
CA ALA A 22 3.13 27.67 -3.08
C ALA A 22 4.35 28.34 -2.42
N ASN A 23 4.28 28.66 -1.13
CA ASN A 23 5.37 29.27 -0.36
C ASN A 23 6.20 28.21 0.39
N ALA A 24 5.60 27.08 0.71
CA ALA A 24 6.19 26.02 1.50
C ALA A 24 5.80 24.62 0.97
N HIS A 25 6.23 24.28 -0.24
CA HIS A 25 5.86 23.00 -0.86
C HIS A 25 6.06 21.79 0.08
N ALA A 26 5.09 20.87 0.06
CA ALA A 26 5.15 19.61 0.78
C ALA A 26 6.28 18.71 0.24
N LEU A 27 6.47 18.75 -1.09
CA LEU A 27 7.42 17.95 -1.87
C LEU A 27 8.32 18.86 -2.71
N ILE A 28 9.50 18.38 -3.10
CA ILE A 28 10.48 19.14 -3.87
C ILE A 28 10.34 18.79 -5.36
N SER A 29 10.35 19.80 -6.23
CA SER A 29 10.34 19.57 -7.68
C SER A 29 11.58 18.81 -8.13
N MET A 30 11.37 17.76 -8.93
CA MET A 30 12.44 17.01 -9.58
C MET A 30 12.70 17.45 -11.02
N GLU A 31 12.01 18.49 -11.50
CA GLU A 31 12.15 19.07 -12.84
C GLU A 31 13.46 19.88 -12.96
N ASN A 32 14.59 19.18 -12.99
CA ASN A 32 15.92 19.80 -13.08
C ASN A 32 16.80 19.11 -14.14
N GLY A 33 17.91 19.74 -14.48
CA GLY A 33 18.82 19.27 -15.55
C GLY A 33 19.51 17.91 -15.29
N ASN A 34 19.42 17.36 -14.07
CA ASN A 34 19.96 16.04 -13.73
C ASN A 34 18.91 14.92 -13.86
N ALA A 35 17.66 15.27 -14.20
CA ALA A 35 16.60 14.30 -14.37
C ALA A 35 16.82 13.49 -15.65
N THR A 36 16.83 12.15 -15.52
CA THR A 36 17.11 11.25 -16.65
C THR A 36 15.82 10.88 -17.36
N PHE A 37 14.72 10.75 -16.62
CA PHE A 37 13.43 10.32 -17.16
C PHE A 37 12.46 11.49 -17.42
N LEU A 38 12.80 12.71 -16.98
CA LEU A 38 12.02 13.93 -17.19
C LEU A 38 12.58 14.75 -18.36
N ASP A 39 12.71 14.07 -19.50
CA ASP A 39 13.40 14.48 -20.73
C ASP A 39 12.72 15.61 -21.54
N VAL A 40 11.43 15.84 -21.31
CA VAL A 40 10.61 16.84 -22.02
C VAL A 40 9.77 17.64 -21.02
N PRO A 41 9.25 18.84 -21.37
CA PRO A 41 8.39 19.62 -20.50
C PRO A 41 7.18 18.84 -19.96
N TYR A 42 6.84 19.06 -18.69
CA TYR A 42 5.88 18.22 -17.99
C TYR A 42 4.47 18.20 -18.61
N ARG A 43 4.02 19.31 -19.21
CA ARG A 43 2.67 19.41 -19.81
C ARG A 43 2.48 18.54 -21.05
N THR A 44 3.56 18.26 -21.77
CA THR A 44 3.54 17.46 -23.00
C THR A 44 4.15 16.08 -22.80
N ARG A 45 4.50 15.73 -21.55
CA ARG A 45 5.17 14.48 -21.23
C ARG A 45 4.21 13.30 -21.29
N ASP A 46 4.43 12.44 -22.26
CA ASP A 46 3.76 11.14 -22.31
C ASP A 46 4.21 10.24 -21.16
N LYS A 47 3.28 9.44 -20.64
CA LYS A 47 3.51 8.53 -19.52
C LYS A 47 4.12 9.25 -18.31
N ALA A 48 3.68 10.48 -18.04
CA ALA A 48 4.20 11.34 -16.97
C ALA A 48 4.32 10.61 -15.62
N VAL A 49 3.27 9.86 -15.22
CA VAL A 49 3.27 9.11 -13.95
C VAL A 49 4.41 8.10 -13.89
N MET A 50 4.56 7.27 -14.94
CA MET A 50 5.62 6.26 -15.02
C MET A 50 7.01 6.88 -15.05
N LYS A 51 7.20 7.97 -15.82
CA LYS A 51 8.50 8.67 -15.89
C LYS A 51 8.87 9.33 -14.56
N CYS A 52 7.91 9.93 -13.88
CA CYS A 52 8.11 10.48 -12.55
C CYS A 52 8.45 9.38 -11.52
N ALA A 53 7.77 8.23 -11.60
CA ALA A 53 8.08 7.06 -10.78
C ALA A 53 9.52 6.58 -10.99
N LEU A 54 9.98 6.49 -12.25
CA LEU A 54 11.35 6.09 -12.59
C LEU A 54 12.39 7.07 -12.05
N GLU A 55 12.12 8.37 -12.14
CA GLU A 55 13.01 9.41 -11.62
C GLU A 55 13.10 9.35 -10.09
N ALA A 56 11.97 9.21 -9.39
CA ALA A 56 11.99 9.05 -7.94
C ALA A 56 12.69 7.74 -7.51
N ALA A 57 12.49 6.65 -8.26
CA ALA A 57 13.18 5.38 -8.00
C ALA A 57 14.69 5.48 -8.24
N LYS A 58 15.13 6.24 -9.25
CA LYS A 58 16.56 6.53 -9.51
C LYS A 58 17.23 7.23 -8.32
N ASN A 59 16.48 8.08 -7.62
CA ASN A 59 16.93 8.84 -6.46
C ASN A 59 16.62 8.13 -5.12
N ASP A 60 16.25 6.85 -5.15
CA ASP A 60 15.91 6.02 -3.98
C ASP A 60 14.75 6.54 -3.11
N TYR A 61 13.93 7.45 -3.65
CA TYR A 61 12.77 7.98 -2.95
C TYR A 61 11.64 6.95 -2.83
N LYS A 62 10.80 7.12 -1.81
CA LYS A 62 9.67 6.20 -1.54
C LYS A 62 8.34 6.70 -2.07
N VAL A 63 8.19 8.01 -2.20
CA VAL A 63 6.96 8.66 -2.63
C VAL A 63 7.29 9.65 -3.73
N PHE A 64 6.48 9.72 -4.76
CA PHE A 64 6.51 10.78 -5.77
C PHE A 64 5.12 11.36 -5.93
N ALA A 65 5.02 12.53 -6.54
CA ALA A 65 3.75 13.13 -6.88
C ALA A 65 3.80 13.80 -8.24
N LEU A 66 2.63 13.97 -8.82
CA LEU A 66 2.43 14.82 -9.97
C LEU A 66 1.56 16.01 -9.56
N GLN A 67 1.94 17.20 -10.03
CA GLN A 67 1.19 18.43 -9.83
C GLN A 67 0.98 19.14 -11.17
N ASN A 68 -0.02 20.02 -11.25
CA ASN A 68 -0.19 20.98 -12.35
C ASN A 68 -0.24 20.32 -13.74
N GLY A 69 -0.81 19.12 -13.83
CA GLY A 69 -0.93 18.38 -15.09
C GLY A 69 0.30 17.60 -15.52
N GLY A 70 1.26 17.33 -14.62
CA GLY A 70 2.31 16.32 -14.85
C GLY A 70 3.69 16.66 -14.30
N GLU A 71 3.83 17.79 -13.62
CA GLU A 71 5.07 18.25 -13.00
C GLU A 71 5.45 17.31 -11.87
N CYS A 72 6.71 16.85 -11.86
CA CYS A 72 7.14 15.75 -11.03
C CYS A 72 7.79 16.23 -9.72
N PHE A 73 7.29 15.73 -8.59
CA PHE A 73 7.76 16.09 -7.26
C PHE A 73 8.13 14.85 -6.43
N SER A 74 9.13 14.98 -5.57
CA SER A 74 9.52 13.94 -4.59
C SER A 74 10.51 14.53 -3.57
N GLY A 75 11.29 13.69 -2.90
CA GLY A 75 12.33 14.08 -1.96
C GLY A 75 12.55 13.03 -0.87
N SER A 76 13.63 13.17 -0.13
CA SER A 76 13.97 12.28 0.99
C SER A 76 12.92 12.33 2.12
N ALA A 77 12.30 13.49 2.35
CA ALA A 77 11.24 13.69 3.32
C ALA A 77 9.82 13.53 2.75
N ALA A 78 9.68 13.12 1.47
CA ALA A 78 8.38 13.06 0.80
C ALA A 78 7.37 12.18 1.55
N LEU A 79 7.82 11.02 2.02
CA LEU A 79 6.99 10.04 2.71
C LEU A 79 6.32 10.58 3.99
N SER A 80 6.95 11.52 4.70
CA SER A 80 6.40 12.09 5.94
C SER A 80 5.70 13.43 5.75
N ARG A 81 5.82 14.04 4.56
CA ARG A 81 5.32 15.41 4.30
C ARG A 81 4.19 15.48 3.29
N TYR A 82 4.02 14.49 2.42
CA TYR A 82 3.10 14.59 1.27
C TYR A 82 1.66 14.99 1.64
N ALA A 83 1.20 14.63 2.85
CA ALA A 83 -0.15 14.91 3.34
C ALA A 83 -0.22 16.07 4.36
N MET A 84 0.85 16.85 4.54
CA MET A 84 0.94 17.82 5.64
C MET A 84 -0.08 18.97 5.57
N TYR A 85 -0.65 19.25 4.40
CA TYR A 85 -1.67 20.28 4.18
C TYR A 85 -3.09 19.71 4.02
N GLY A 86 -3.26 18.40 4.20
CA GLY A 86 -4.56 17.72 4.12
C GLY A 86 -4.94 17.24 2.72
N ASP A 87 -6.06 16.52 2.67
CA ASP A 87 -6.58 15.88 1.48
C ASP A 87 -7.21 16.90 0.51
N ALA A 88 -7.19 16.55 -0.78
CA ALA A 88 -7.81 17.31 -1.86
C ALA A 88 -8.60 16.38 -2.80
N HIS A 89 -9.52 16.96 -3.57
CA HIS A 89 -10.17 16.23 -4.65
C HIS A 89 -9.17 15.94 -5.78
N CYS A 90 -9.13 14.70 -6.25
CA CYS A 90 -8.25 14.30 -7.33
C CYS A 90 -8.77 14.75 -8.70
N PRO A 91 -7.99 15.51 -9.48
CA PRO A 91 -8.28 15.71 -10.90
C PRO A 91 -8.16 14.41 -11.69
N ASP A 92 -8.86 14.33 -12.81
CA ASP A 92 -8.76 13.17 -13.70
C ASP A 92 -7.36 13.00 -14.30
N GLY A 93 -6.96 11.74 -14.48
CA GLY A 93 -5.80 11.38 -15.30
C GLY A 93 -4.48 11.20 -14.56
N GLY A 94 -4.45 11.26 -13.23
CA GLY A 94 -3.29 10.81 -12.47
C GLY A 94 -2.15 11.85 -12.33
N LYS A 95 -2.40 13.10 -12.71
CA LYS A 95 -1.35 14.12 -12.92
C LYS A 95 -1.42 15.29 -11.93
N GLY A 96 -2.32 15.23 -10.96
CA GLY A 96 -2.58 16.32 -10.04
C GLY A 96 -3.08 17.60 -10.73
N GLY A 97 -3.30 18.62 -9.92
CA GLY A 97 -3.83 19.92 -10.32
C GLY A 97 -2.92 21.06 -9.87
N PRO A 98 -3.23 22.32 -10.21
CA PRO A 98 -2.53 23.47 -9.65
C PRO A 98 -2.60 23.42 -8.12
N LEU A 99 -1.44 23.34 -7.45
CA LEU A 99 -1.31 23.16 -5.99
C LEU A 99 -2.06 21.95 -5.42
N ILE A 100 -2.26 20.91 -6.24
CA ILE A 100 -2.81 19.62 -5.83
C ILE A 100 -1.84 18.53 -6.27
N ASN A 101 -1.20 17.92 -5.29
CA ASN A 101 -0.29 16.80 -5.49
C ASN A 101 -1.10 15.50 -5.58
N GLU A 102 -1.04 14.82 -6.72
CA GLU A 102 -1.48 13.43 -6.78
C GLU A 102 -0.30 12.52 -6.45
N VAL A 103 -0.39 11.86 -5.30
CA VAL A 103 0.76 11.24 -4.63
C VAL A 103 0.73 9.73 -4.83
N TYR A 104 1.90 9.17 -5.07
CA TYR A 104 2.11 7.75 -5.32
C TYR A 104 3.24 7.19 -4.48
N LEU A 105 3.05 5.96 -4.00
CA LEU A 105 4.05 5.18 -3.27
C LEU A 105 4.82 4.26 -4.23
N LEU A 106 6.15 4.33 -4.24
CA LEU A 106 7.03 3.45 -5.01
C LEU A 106 7.27 2.09 -4.36
N GLY A 107 7.42 1.07 -5.20
CA GLY A 107 7.75 -0.27 -4.76
C GLY A 107 6.63 -0.94 -3.99
N ALA A 108 5.38 -0.50 -4.23
CA ALA A 108 4.15 -1.03 -3.66
C ALA A 108 3.84 -2.44 -4.18
N LYS A 109 4.70 -3.41 -3.86
CA LYS A 109 4.30 -4.82 -3.77
C LYS A 109 3.57 -4.97 -2.45
N CYS A 110 2.36 -5.51 -2.43
CA CYS A 110 1.55 -5.68 -1.22
C CYS A 110 2.37 -6.23 -0.02
N GLY A 111 3.28 -7.19 -0.25
CA GLY A 111 4.18 -7.75 0.79
C GLY A 111 5.31 -6.84 1.32
N LYS A 112 5.53 -5.66 0.72
CA LYS A 112 6.45 -4.60 1.20
C LYS A 112 5.71 -3.45 1.88
N MET A 113 4.43 -3.25 1.58
CA MET A 113 3.61 -2.20 2.20
C MET A 113 3.37 -2.45 3.70
N LEU A 114 3.26 -3.72 4.12
CA LEU A 114 3.20 -4.12 5.53
C LEU A 114 4.50 -3.80 6.29
N ARG A 115 5.67 -3.97 5.66
CA ARG A 115 6.98 -3.76 6.29
C ARG A 115 7.34 -2.28 6.45
N ASN A 116 6.82 -1.43 5.57
CA ASN A 116 7.10 0.00 5.58
C ASN A 116 6.01 0.81 6.29
N GLY A 117 5.05 0.17 6.97
CA GLY A 117 4.00 0.85 7.74
C GLY A 117 2.92 1.56 6.91
N LEU A 118 2.81 1.22 5.62
CA LEU A 118 1.90 1.87 4.67
C LEU A 118 0.53 1.20 4.57
N ILE A 119 0.45 -0.07 4.98
CA ILE A 119 -0.80 -0.68 5.44
C ILE A 119 -0.65 -0.83 6.95
N HIS A 120 -1.31 0.04 7.69
CA HIS A 120 -1.28 0.00 9.15
C HIS A 120 -2.25 -1.07 9.63
N VAL A 121 -1.75 -2.27 9.94
CA VAL A 121 -2.57 -3.29 10.59
C VAL A 121 -2.80 -2.86 12.03
N SER A 122 -4.03 -2.44 12.33
CA SER A 122 -4.45 -2.00 13.66
C SER A 122 -5.56 -2.89 14.20
N LYS A 123 -6.00 -2.64 15.43
CA LYS A 123 -7.18 -3.29 16.03
C LYS A 123 -8.47 -3.07 15.22
N SER A 124 -8.54 -2.02 14.40
CA SER A 124 -9.69 -1.75 13.52
C SER A 124 -9.63 -2.53 12.20
N THR A 125 -8.45 -3.04 11.83
CA THR A 125 -8.17 -3.74 10.56
C THR A 125 -8.40 -5.24 10.69
N VAL A 126 -8.39 -5.77 11.91
CA VAL A 126 -8.50 -7.21 12.16
C VAL A 126 -9.70 -7.53 13.03
N ARG A 127 -10.44 -8.58 12.66
CA ARG A 127 -11.55 -9.13 13.43
C ARG A 127 -11.39 -10.63 13.56
N GLY A 128 -12.01 -11.21 14.56
CA GLY A 128 -12.09 -12.65 14.64
C GLY A 128 -13.22 -13.10 15.54
N SER A 129 -13.69 -14.32 15.31
CA SER A 129 -14.64 -14.96 16.21
C SER A 129 -14.01 -15.19 17.59
N SER A 130 -14.88 -15.32 18.59
CA SER A 130 -14.51 -15.44 20.01
C SER A 130 -13.61 -14.31 20.55
N TYR A 131 -13.49 -13.21 19.81
CA TYR A 131 -12.81 -12.01 20.26
C TYR A 131 -13.74 -11.15 21.12
N LYS A 132 -13.33 -10.86 22.37
CA LYS A 132 -14.12 -10.05 23.33
C LYS A 132 -13.34 -8.92 24.02
N GLY A 133 -12.13 -8.56 23.56
CA GLY A 133 -11.21 -7.75 24.36
C GLY A 133 -10.35 -6.73 23.60
N SER A 134 -9.20 -6.37 24.15
CA SER A 134 -8.17 -5.52 23.52
C SER A 134 -6.89 -6.34 23.37
N TRP A 135 -6.69 -6.97 22.21
CA TRP A 135 -5.45 -7.70 21.90
C TRP A 135 -4.52 -6.91 20.99
N ASN A 136 -3.26 -7.33 20.94
CA ASN A 136 -2.34 -6.88 19.91
C ASN A 136 -2.59 -7.67 18.62
N VAL A 137 -2.34 -7.02 17.49
CA VAL A 137 -2.49 -7.61 16.15
C VAL A 137 -1.54 -8.82 16.03
N PRO A 138 -2.05 -10.02 15.68
CA PRO A 138 -1.18 -11.17 15.45
C PRO A 138 -0.33 -10.96 14.20
N VAL A 139 0.98 -11.18 14.32
CA VAL A 139 1.95 -11.07 13.23
C VAL A 139 2.84 -12.30 13.21
N LEU A 140 3.38 -12.65 12.04
CA LEU A 140 4.33 -13.75 11.92
C LEU A 140 5.53 -13.54 12.85
N ASN A 141 5.91 -14.59 13.57
CA ASN A 141 6.93 -14.63 14.61
C ASN A 141 6.67 -13.67 15.81
N GLY A 142 5.45 -13.16 15.94
CA GLY A 142 5.04 -12.32 17.07
C GLY A 142 4.66 -13.13 18.31
N SER A 143 4.58 -12.46 19.46
CA SER A 143 4.18 -13.05 20.74
C SER A 143 2.66 -13.27 20.87
N TYR A 144 1.86 -12.77 19.92
CA TYR A 144 0.41 -12.83 19.92
C TYR A 144 -0.09 -13.65 18.74
N SER A 145 -1.08 -14.51 19.01
CA SER A 145 -1.79 -15.31 18.02
C SER A 145 -3.29 -15.19 18.26
N TRP A 146 -4.07 -15.40 17.21
CA TRP A 146 -5.50 -15.66 17.35
C TRP A 146 -5.75 -17.11 17.73
N CYS A 147 -6.57 -17.28 18.75
CA CYS A 147 -6.98 -18.57 19.27
C CYS A 147 -8.49 -18.49 19.55
N PRO A 148 -9.34 -19.14 18.73
CA PRO A 148 -10.74 -19.29 19.06
C PRO A 148 -10.90 -20.14 20.33
N THR A 149 -12.03 -19.97 21.02
CA THR A 149 -12.39 -20.79 22.19
C THR A 149 -12.88 -22.16 21.74
N ASP A 150 -12.75 -23.20 22.56
CA ASP A 150 -13.21 -24.57 22.24
C ASP A 150 -14.71 -24.68 21.88
N GLY A 151 -15.54 -23.73 22.35
CA GLY A 151 -16.97 -23.66 22.03
C GLY A 151 -17.31 -22.87 20.75
N ASP A 152 -16.31 -22.41 19.99
CA ASP A 152 -16.52 -21.68 18.74
C ASP A 152 -16.77 -22.65 17.60
N SER A 153 -18.02 -22.76 17.17
CA SER A 153 -18.43 -23.66 16.09
C SER A 153 -18.05 -23.16 14.70
N ARG A 154 -17.67 -21.88 14.55
CA ARG A 154 -17.36 -21.24 13.26
C ARG A 154 -16.19 -20.26 13.41
N PRO A 155 -14.97 -20.76 13.68
CA PRO A 155 -13.83 -19.90 13.94
C PRO A 155 -13.42 -19.11 12.68
N TYR A 156 -13.35 -17.78 12.76
CA TYR A 156 -12.87 -16.92 11.67
C TYR A 156 -11.89 -15.86 12.13
N PHE A 157 -10.99 -15.48 11.23
CA PHE A 157 -10.11 -14.31 11.37
C PHE A 157 -10.12 -13.52 10.07
N GLU A 158 -10.49 -12.26 10.16
CA GLU A 158 -10.72 -11.34 9.04
C GLU A 158 -9.68 -10.22 9.08
N ILE A 159 -9.22 -9.82 7.89
CA ILE A 159 -8.35 -8.68 7.68
C ILE A 159 -9.01 -7.77 6.64
N ASP A 160 -9.48 -6.60 7.08
CA ASP A 160 -10.00 -5.56 6.20
C ASP A 160 -8.85 -4.65 5.74
N LEU A 161 -8.49 -4.73 4.47
CA LEU A 161 -7.39 -3.95 3.90
C LEU A 161 -7.80 -2.52 3.53
N ALA A 162 -9.07 -2.14 3.74
CA ALA A 162 -9.68 -0.83 3.48
C ALA A 162 -9.53 -0.33 2.03
N ARG A 163 -9.15 -1.21 1.11
CA ARG A 163 -9.03 -0.98 -0.33
C ARG A 163 -8.96 -2.32 -1.06
N GLU A 164 -9.37 -2.31 -2.31
CA GLU A 164 -9.24 -3.48 -3.19
C GLU A 164 -7.75 -3.81 -3.43
N VAL A 165 -7.37 -5.08 -3.25
CA VAL A 165 -5.99 -5.54 -3.46
C VAL A 165 -5.95 -6.89 -4.17
N TYR A 166 -4.82 -7.17 -4.82
CA TYR A 166 -4.52 -8.48 -5.37
C TYR A 166 -3.55 -9.24 -4.45
N LEU A 167 -4.06 -10.28 -3.78
CA LEU A 167 -3.26 -11.17 -2.93
C LEU A 167 -2.63 -12.28 -3.79
N SER A 168 -1.30 -12.40 -3.75
CA SER A 168 -0.57 -13.42 -4.51
C SER A 168 -0.06 -14.59 -3.67
N LYS A 169 0.11 -14.38 -2.36
CA LYS A 169 0.61 -15.38 -1.41
C LYS A 169 0.02 -15.14 -0.03
N LEU A 170 -0.33 -16.22 0.65
CA LEU A 170 -0.73 -16.23 2.06
C LEU A 170 0.26 -17.08 2.85
N PHE A 171 0.76 -16.53 3.96
CA PHE A 171 1.61 -17.25 4.91
C PHE A 171 0.91 -17.27 6.25
N VAL A 172 0.83 -18.44 6.86
CA VAL A 172 0.16 -18.62 8.15
C VAL A 172 1.05 -19.41 9.08
N GLN A 173 1.01 -19.06 10.37
CA GLN A 173 1.87 -19.63 11.39
C GLN A 173 1.08 -19.81 12.68
N GLY A 174 1.26 -20.98 13.32
CA GLY A 174 0.76 -21.22 14.67
C GLY A 174 1.58 -20.50 15.74
N LYS A 175 1.07 -20.45 16.96
CA LYS A 175 1.81 -19.88 18.09
C LYS A 175 3.04 -20.74 18.42
N LEU A 176 4.21 -20.11 18.52
CA LEU A 176 5.42 -20.80 18.94
C LEU A 176 5.23 -21.40 20.35
N GLY A 177 5.52 -22.69 20.49
CA GLY A 177 5.39 -23.41 21.78
C GLY A 177 3.96 -23.83 22.15
N ALA A 178 2.96 -23.63 21.28
CA ALA A 178 1.64 -24.24 21.47
C ALA A 178 1.66 -25.71 21.01
N ALA A 179 0.99 -26.58 21.77
CA ALA A 179 0.89 -28.01 21.48
C ALA A 179 -0.03 -28.34 20.29
N ASN A 180 -0.87 -27.39 19.88
CA ASN A 180 -1.89 -27.60 18.85
C ASN A 180 -1.33 -27.23 17.48
N SER A 181 -1.37 -28.20 16.56
CA SER A 181 -1.05 -27.99 15.16
C SER A 181 -2.22 -27.32 14.44
N MET A 182 -1.93 -26.52 13.43
CA MET A 182 -2.95 -25.85 12.64
C MET A 182 -3.53 -26.84 11.63
N GLU A 183 -4.78 -27.26 11.77
CA GLU A 183 -5.27 -28.50 11.14
C GLU A 183 -5.81 -28.34 9.70
N LYS A 184 -6.08 -27.13 9.24
CA LYS A 184 -6.32 -26.66 7.86
C LYS A 184 -6.95 -25.27 7.95
N ILE A 185 -6.75 -24.43 6.94
CA ILE A 185 -7.43 -23.14 6.86
C ILE A 185 -8.22 -23.06 5.56
N CYS A 186 -9.44 -22.53 5.65
CA CYS A 186 -10.16 -22.07 4.47
C CYS A 186 -9.93 -20.57 4.32
N VAL A 187 -9.66 -20.15 3.09
CA VAL A 187 -9.48 -18.73 2.73
C VAL A 187 -10.63 -18.33 1.84
N ASN A 188 -11.24 -17.19 2.16
CA ASN A 188 -12.33 -16.57 1.44
C ASN A 188 -12.13 -15.04 1.45
N TYR A 189 -12.69 -14.34 0.47
CA TYR A 189 -12.51 -12.90 0.29
C TYR A 189 -13.76 -12.24 -0.29
N THR A 190 -13.92 -10.94 -0.02
CA THR A 190 -14.94 -10.07 -0.63
C THR A 190 -14.28 -8.76 -1.04
N SER A 191 -14.68 -8.21 -2.19
CA SER A 191 -14.33 -6.85 -2.62
C SER A 191 -15.35 -5.81 -2.14
N ASP A 192 -16.51 -6.27 -1.70
CA ASP A 192 -17.67 -5.43 -1.40
C ASP A 192 -17.80 -5.30 0.12
N SER A 193 -18.24 -4.13 0.61
CA SER A 193 -18.35 -3.80 2.05
C SER A 193 -19.41 -4.59 2.81
N GLU A 194 -20.03 -5.58 2.18
CA GLU A 194 -20.94 -6.49 2.86
C GLU A 194 -20.13 -7.43 3.75
N THR A 195 -20.60 -7.60 4.99
CA THR A 195 -20.03 -8.54 5.96
C THR A 195 -19.73 -9.86 5.24
N PRO A 196 -18.49 -10.36 5.26
CA PRO A 196 -18.16 -11.58 4.53
C PRO A 196 -19.13 -12.67 4.98
N ASP A 197 -19.90 -13.14 4.00
CA ASP A 197 -20.93 -14.13 4.24
C ASP A 197 -20.25 -15.36 4.84
N GLY A 198 -20.61 -15.65 6.10
CA GLY A 198 -19.98 -16.73 6.84
C GLY A 198 -20.20 -18.08 6.15
N ASP A 199 -21.20 -18.19 5.27
CA ASP A 199 -21.56 -19.41 4.56
C ASP A 199 -20.81 -19.56 3.22
N LEU A 200 -19.81 -18.70 2.95
CA LEU A 200 -19.03 -18.77 1.72
C LEU A 200 -18.24 -20.10 1.64
N PRO A 201 -18.40 -20.84 0.53
CA PRO A 201 -17.78 -22.15 0.37
C PRO A 201 -16.25 -22.04 0.33
N CYS A 202 -15.55 -22.98 0.98
CA CYS A 202 -14.09 -23.00 1.01
C CYS A 202 -13.50 -22.99 -0.42
N THR A 203 -12.86 -21.88 -0.79
CA THR A 203 -12.29 -21.70 -2.12
C THR A 203 -10.90 -22.32 -2.30
N VAL A 204 -10.16 -22.57 -1.21
CA VAL A 204 -8.83 -23.19 -1.23
C VAL A 204 -8.67 -24.07 0.01
N SER A 205 -8.25 -25.32 -0.16
CA SER A 205 -7.93 -26.29 0.88
C SER A 205 -6.45 -26.70 0.90
#